data_AF-A0A9X3EXK4-F1
#
_entry.id   AF-A0A9X3EXK4-F1
#
_cell.length_a   1.000
_cell.length_b   1.000
_cell.length_c   1.000
_cell.angle_alpha   90.00
_cell.angle_beta   90.00
_cell.angle_gamma   90.00
#
_symmetry.space_group_name_H-M   'P 1'
#
loop_
_entity.id
_entity.type
_entity.pdbx_description
1 polymer ?
#
loop_
_entity_poly.entity_id
_entity_poly.type
_entity_poly.pdbx_seq_one_letter_code
_entity_poly.pdbx_strand_id
1 'polypeptide(L)'
;MAPQVRRLGIIALAFGTACTDDPLVSMPASDGESASDGQTSFDPLPTSSTTLEPTTTEPGTTRGVSTDLTSASTTSVQPVCGDDIAEGAEECDFGKANAEDAGCTIECKLATCGDGLVWEGVEQFDMGAGNSDEYGGCRPDTCHWAARCGDGVVDPAHELCDRGDQNGSGISDDEFAPCDLHHGYYGRLLFITTQAYDGELGGVSGADLSVTPPPPRPASRTRTPIERGSAMTSSHP
;
A
#
# COMPACT_ATOMS: atom_id res chain seq x y z
N MET A 1 27.45 68.22 10.34
CA MET A 1 28.56 67.71 11.16
C MET A 1 28.27 66.27 11.51
N ALA A 2 28.93 65.34 10.84
CA ALA A 2 28.83 63.90 11.10
C ALA A 2 30.16 63.44 11.75
N PRO A 3 30.14 62.72 12.88
CA PRO A 3 31.35 62.10 13.39
C PRO A 3 31.51 60.69 12.82
N GLN A 4 32.60 60.51 12.07
CA GLN A 4 33.18 59.23 11.68
C GLN A 4 33.77 58.55 12.92
N VAL A 5 33.38 57.31 13.22
CA VAL A 5 34.09 56.47 14.19
C VAL A 5 34.59 55.21 13.47
N ARG A 6 35.91 55.05 13.51
CA ARG A 6 36.71 54.06 12.79
C ARG A 6 36.54 52.66 13.38
N ARG A 7 36.58 51.69 12.47
CA ARG A 7 36.52 50.23 12.67
C ARG A 7 37.60 49.71 13.62
N LEU A 8 37.23 48.76 14.47
CA LEU A 8 38.16 47.78 15.06
C LEU A 8 37.62 46.39 14.69
N GLY A 9 38.30 45.72 13.76
CA GLY A 9 37.99 44.35 13.35
C GLY A 9 38.54 43.35 14.37
N ILE A 10 37.69 42.45 14.85
CA ILE A 10 38.12 41.30 15.64
C ILE A 10 38.44 40.19 14.65
N ILE A 11 39.74 39.89 14.50
CA ILE A 11 40.24 38.72 13.77
C ILE A 11 40.09 37.53 14.73
N ALA A 12 39.11 36.67 14.48
CA ALA A 12 39.04 35.36 15.13
C ALA A 12 40.05 34.43 14.45
N LEU A 13 41.20 34.26 15.09
CA LEU A 13 42.19 33.23 14.75
C LEU A 13 41.64 31.87 15.20
N ALA A 14 41.27 31.03 14.23
CA ALA A 14 41.02 29.61 14.45
C ALA A 14 42.36 28.91 14.73
N PHE A 15 42.56 28.44 15.96
CA PHE A 15 43.61 27.48 16.27
C PHE A 15 43.07 26.08 16.01
N GLY A 16 43.32 25.58 14.80
CA GLY A 16 43.28 24.16 14.51
C GLY A 16 44.52 23.50 15.11
N THR A 17 44.35 22.64 16.11
CA THR A 17 45.35 21.64 16.45
C THR A 17 45.11 20.42 15.56
N ALA A 18 45.98 20.31 14.56
CA ALA A 18 46.17 19.12 13.77
C ALA A 18 46.73 17.99 14.63
N CYS A 19 46.23 16.78 14.43
CA CYS A 19 47.02 15.56 14.61
C CYS A 19 47.40 15.10 13.19
N THR A 20 48.67 15.26 12.85
CA THR A 20 49.30 14.83 11.59
C THR A 20 50.03 13.49 11.77
N ASP A 21 49.85 12.59 10.78
CA ASP A 21 50.78 11.60 10.18
C ASP A 21 51.31 10.44 11.06
N ASP A 22 51.52 9.17 10.66
CA ASP A 22 51.47 8.28 9.45
C ASP A 22 51.82 6.84 10.02
N PRO A 23 51.91 5.66 9.31
CA PRO A 23 51.85 5.45 7.88
C PRO A 23 51.04 4.25 7.33
N LEU A 24 50.66 4.42 6.06
CA LEU A 24 50.65 3.47 4.95
C LEU A 24 50.62 1.96 5.28
N VAL A 25 49.47 1.32 5.05
CA VAL A 25 49.44 -0.06 4.51
C VAL A 25 48.56 -0.09 3.27
N SER A 26 49.18 -0.60 2.22
CA SER A 26 48.74 -0.74 0.84
C SER A 26 47.41 -1.47 0.69
N MET A 27 46.53 -0.86 -0.09
CA MET A 27 45.55 -1.58 -0.92
C MET A 27 46.32 -2.38 -1.99
N PRO A 28 45.89 -3.60 -2.34
CA PRO A 28 45.97 -4.05 -3.71
C PRO A 28 44.59 -4.04 -4.35
N ALA A 29 44.54 -3.40 -5.52
CA ALA A 29 43.50 -3.60 -6.51
C ALA A 29 43.57 -5.03 -7.06
N SER A 30 42.41 -5.63 -7.29
CA SER A 30 42.26 -6.82 -8.13
C SER A 30 40.98 -6.68 -8.96
N ASP A 31 41.16 -6.33 -10.23
CA ASP A 31 40.16 -6.41 -11.28
C ASP A 31 39.93 -7.87 -11.71
N GLY A 32 38.67 -8.20 -12.05
CA GLY A 32 38.22 -9.28 -12.98
C GLY A 32 38.60 -10.72 -12.65
N GLU A 33 37.87 -11.78 -12.99
CA GLU A 33 36.67 -11.99 -13.79
C GLU A 33 36.35 -13.51 -13.74
N SER A 34 35.09 -13.85 -14.02
CA SER A 34 34.61 -15.16 -14.51
C SER A 34 34.51 -16.39 -13.58
N ALA A 35 33.26 -16.83 -13.45
CA ALA A 35 32.74 -18.18 -13.71
C ALA A 35 33.34 -19.39 -12.97
N SER A 36 32.50 -20.04 -12.14
CA SER A 36 32.31 -21.50 -12.22
C SER A 36 31.03 -21.96 -11.56
N ASP A 37 30.36 -22.82 -12.30
CA ASP A 37 29.20 -23.63 -11.98
C ASP A 37 29.35 -24.47 -10.72
N GLY A 38 28.23 -24.62 -10.00
CA GLY A 38 28.07 -25.51 -8.84
C GLY A 38 26.66 -26.07 -8.82
N GLN A 39 26.39 -26.96 -9.77
CA GLN A 39 25.11 -27.59 -10.08
C GLN A 39 24.64 -28.51 -8.95
N THR A 40 23.54 -28.17 -8.25
CA THR A 40 22.78 -29.15 -7.45
C THR A 40 21.68 -29.74 -8.31
N SER A 41 21.96 -30.96 -8.77
CA SER A 41 21.05 -31.86 -9.49
C SER A 41 19.78 -32.11 -8.67
N PHE A 42 18.63 -31.70 -9.20
CA PHE A 42 17.34 -32.28 -8.86
C PHE A 42 16.70 -32.76 -10.15
N ASP A 43 16.74 -34.08 -10.34
CA ASP A 43 16.10 -34.82 -11.42
C ASP A 43 14.58 -34.59 -11.48
N PRO A 44 14.02 -34.18 -12.63
CA PRO A 44 12.61 -34.37 -12.91
C PRO A 44 12.35 -35.77 -13.50
N LEU A 45 11.43 -36.48 -12.84
CA LEU A 45 10.84 -37.75 -13.25
C LEU A 45 10.16 -37.63 -14.64
N PRO A 46 10.41 -38.54 -15.60
CA PRO A 46 9.75 -38.52 -16.89
C PRO A 46 8.38 -39.21 -16.81
N THR A 47 7.30 -38.51 -17.17
CA THR A 47 6.02 -39.16 -17.48
C THR A 47 5.97 -39.45 -18.97
N SER A 48 6.06 -40.73 -19.28
CA SER A 48 6.14 -41.29 -20.62
C SER A 48 4.87 -41.06 -21.43
N SER A 49 5.06 -40.47 -22.60
CA SER A 49 4.17 -40.57 -23.76
C SER A 49 4.18 -42.01 -24.28
N THR A 50 2.99 -42.61 -24.41
CA THR A 50 2.78 -43.89 -25.09
C THR A 50 1.84 -43.68 -26.26
N THR A 51 2.41 -43.78 -27.45
CA THR A 51 1.72 -43.95 -28.73
C THR A 51 1.11 -45.35 -28.78
N LEU A 52 -0.19 -45.46 -29.06
CA LEU A 52 -0.83 -46.68 -29.57
C LEU A 52 -1.88 -46.30 -30.63
N GLU A 53 -1.54 -46.49 -31.91
CA GLU A 53 -2.47 -46.94 -32.95
C GLU A 53 -2.48 -48.48 -32.92
N PRO A 54 -3.60 -49.19 -33.22
CA PRO A 54 -4.04 -49.35 -34.61
C PRO A 54 -5.55 -49.50 -34.91
N THR A 55 -5.89 -49.14 -36.15
CA THR A 55 -6.89 -49.63 -37.13
C THR A 55 -8.01 -50.61 -36.72
N THR A 56 -9.26 -50.27 -37.10
CA THR A 56 -10.24 -51.16 -37.81
C THR A 56 -11.52 -50.40 -38.25
N THR A 57 -11.68 -50.13 -39.56
CA THR A 57 -12.67 -50.74 -40.50
C THR A 57 -14.02 -51.14 -39.83
N GLU A 58 -15.26 -50.69 -40.14
CA GLU A 58 -16.01 -50.47 -41.43
C GLU A 58 -17.49 -50.05 -41.11
N PRO A 59 -18.48 -49.95 -42.05
CA PRO A 59 -19.28 -48.76 -42.32
C PRO A 59 -20.76 -48.82 -41.84
N GLY A 60 -21.43 -47.66 -41.87
CA GLY A 60 -22.87 -47.52 -41.60
C GLY A 60 -23.53 -46.44 -42.46
N THR A 61 -24.18 -46.88 -43.53
CA THR A 61 -24.96 -46.12 -44.51
C THR A 61 -26.30 -45.59 -43.96
N THR A 62 -26.70 -44.38 -44.36
CA THR A 62 -28.03 -43.92 -44.87
C THR A 62 -28.23 -42.44 -44.50
N ARG A 63 -28.03 -41.50 -45.43
CA ARG A 63 -29.06 -40.94 -46.33
C ARG A 63 -30.34 -40.49 -45.61
N GLY A 64 -30.36 -39.20 -45.26
CA GLY A 64 -31.56 -38.46 -44.88
C GLY A 64 -31.48 -37.03 -45.41
N VAL A 65 -31.47 -36.87 -46.74
CA VAL A 65 -31.87 -35.61 -47.35
C VAL A 65 -33.37 -35.45 -47.06
N SER A 66 -33.73 -34.54 -46.16
CA SER A 66 -35.04 -33.92 -46.17
C SER A 66 -34.91 -32.56 -46.82
N THR A 67 -35.12 -32.55 -48.13
CA THR A 67 -35.65 -31.38 -48.82
C THR A 67 -37.11 -31.19 -48.45
N ASP A 68 -37.49 -29.91 -48.37
CA ASP A 68 -38.84 -29.36 -48.19
C ASP A 68 -39.47 -29.51 -46.81
N LEU A 69 -39.63 -28.37 -46.12
CA LEU A 69 -40.83 -27.55 -46.33
C LEU A 69 -40.55 -26.11 -45.90
N THR A 70 -40.89 -25.19 -46.79
CA THR A 70 -41.12 -23.77 -46.59
C THR A 70 -42.04 -23.52 -45.40
N SER A 71 -41.46 -23.48 -44.21
CA SER A 71 -41.97 -22.62 -43.15
C SER A 71 -41.23 -21.31 -43.28
N ALA A 72 -41.95 -20.26 -43.67
CA ALA A 72 -41.58 -18.93 -43.26
C ALA A 72 -41.67 -18.89 -41.72
N SER A 73 -40.71 -19.54 -41.07
CA SER A 73 -40.34 -19.16 -39.72
C SER A 73 -39.84 -17.74 -39.88
N THR A 74 -40.61 -16.80 -39.35
CA THR A 74 -40.00 -15.70 -38.64
C THR A 74 -39.12 -16.33 -37.56
N THR A 75 -37.96 -16.87 -37.96
CA THR A 75 -36.95 -17.32 -37.03
C THR A 75 -36.44 -16.02 -36.46
N SER A 76 -37.04 -15.58 -35.36
CA SER A 76 -36.32 -14.71 -34.47
C SER A 76 -35.13 -15.54 -34.06
N VAL A 77 -34.01 -15.35 -34.75
CA VAL A 77 -32.72 -15.82 -34.29
C VAL A 77 -32.62 -15.23 -32.89
N GLN A 78 -32.64 -16.11 -31.89
CA GLN A 78 -32.46 -15.65 -30.52
C GLN A 78 -31.00 -15.19 -30.44
N PRO A 79 -30.73 -13.97 -29.93
CA PRO A 79 -29.35 -13.51 -29.79
C PRO A 79 -28.52 -14.54 -29.00
N VAL A 80 -27.31 -14.83 -29.47
CA VAL A 80 -26.42 -15.84 -28.90
C VAL A 80 -25.11 -15.19 -28.49
N CYS A 81 -24.93 -15.02 -27.19
CA CYS A 81 -23.69 -14.49 -26.66
C CYS A 81 -22.50 -15.43 -26.96
N GLY A 82 -21.44 -14.87 -27.55
CA GLY A 82 -20.20 -15.57 -27.85
C GLY A 82 -20.07 -16.02 -29.30
N ASP A 83 -20.89 -15.48 -30.22
CA ASP A 83 -20.85 -15.79 -31.65
C ASP A 83 -20.20 -14.68 -32.52
N ASP A 84 -19.53 -13.73 -31.87
CA ASP A 84 -18.85 -12.57 -32.46
C ASP A 84 -19.81 -11.54 -33.12
N ILE A 85 -21.11 -11.60 -32.81
CA ILE A 85 -22.14 -10.69 -33.35
C ILE A 85 -22.95 -10.10 -32.20
N ALA A 86 -22.72 -8.82 -31.89
CA ALA A 86 -23.56 -8.13 -30.90
C ALA A 86 -24.98 -7.90 -31.44
N GLU A 87 -25.97 -8.64 -30.93
CA GLU A 87 -27.37 -8.53 -31.35
C GLU A 87 -28.40 -8.55 -30.21
N GLY A 88 -29.61 -8.08 -30.50
CA GLY A 88 -30.70 -8.05 -29.53
C GLY A 88 -30.42 -7.17 -28.31
N ALA A 89 -30.14 -7.82 -27.17
CA ALA A 89 -29.93 -7.18 -25.86
C ALA A 89 -28.46 -7.22 -25.38
N GLU A 90 -27.58 -7.76 -26.21
CA GLU A 90 -26.14 -7.79 -25.99
C GLU A 90 -25.55 -6.39 -26.16
N GLU A 91 -24.67 -6.01 -25.25
CA GLU A 91 -23.98 -4.71 -25.30
C GLU A 91 -22.64 -4.83 -26.05
N CYS A 92 -22.12 -6.04 -26.11
CA CYS A 92 -20.89 -6.44 -26.78
C CYS A 92 -20.98 -7.94 -27.10
N ASP A 93 -20.20 -8.39 -28.07
CA ASP A 93 -19.89 -9.81 -28.24
C ASP A 93 -18.51 -9.94 -28.91
N PHE A 94 -17.51 -10.34 -28.12
CA PHE A 94 -16.15 -10.61 -28.57
C PHE A 94 -15.91 -12.13 -28.75
N GLY A 95 -16.98 -12.90 -28.89
CA GLY A 95 -16.97 -14.32 -29.14
C GLY A 95 -16.30 -15.08 -27.99
N LYS A 96 -15.25 -15.84 -28.35
CA LYS A 96 -14.45 -16.59 -27.38
C LYS A 96 -13.63 -15.72 -26.44
N ALA A 97 -13.49 -14.42 -26.73
CA ALA A 97 -12.80 -13.48 -25.86
C ALA A 97 -13.72 -12.86 -24.79
N ASN A 98 -15.01 -13.23 -24.76
CA ASN A 98 -15.88 -12.89 -23.65
C ASN A 98 -15.39 -13.61 -22.38
N ALA A 99 -15.20 -12.86 -21.31
CA ALA A 99 -14.74 -13.36 -20.02
C ALA A 99 -15.11 -12.37 -18.91
N GLU A 100 -15.23 -12.84 -17.67
CA GLU A 100 -15.57 -11.99 -16.53
C GLU A 100 -14.48 -10.97 -16.18
N ASP A 101 -13.28 -11.14 -16.71
CA ASP A 101 -12.15 -10.22 -16.58
C ASP A 101 -11.84 -9.44 -17.87
N ALA A 102 -12.68 -9.56 -18.89
CA ALA A 102 -12.52 -8.90 -20.18
C ALA A 102 -13.49 -7.73 -20.35
N GLY A 103 -13.27 -6.90 -21.38
CA GLY A 103 -14.16 -5.77 -21.70
C GLY A 103 -15.57 -6.18 -22.12
N CYS A 104 -15.80 -7.47 -22.39
CA CYS A 104 -17.12 -8.06 -22.60
C CYS A 104 -17.24 -9.31 -21.72
N THR A 105 -18.24 -9.32 -20.84
CA THR A 105 -18.49 -10.42 -19.90
C THR A 105 -19.08 -11.64 -20.60
N ILE A 106 -19.14 -12.79 -19.91
CA ILE A 106 -19.75 -14.01 -20.48
C ILE A 106 -21.27 -13.87 -20.66
N GLU A 107 -21.88 -12.82 -20.10
CA GLU A 107 -23.28 -12.45 -20.27
C GLU A 107 -23.48 -11.39 -21.39
N CYS A 108 -22.43 -11.11 -22.18
CA CYS A 108 -22.44 -10.11 -23.25
C CYS A 108 -22.83 -8.71 -22.77
N LYS A 109 -22.34 -8.37 -21.57
CA LYS A 109 -22.40 -7.04 -20.98
C LYS A 109 -21.03 -6.39 -21.05
N LEU A 110 -21.00 -5.09 -21.33
CA LEU A 110 -19.74 -4.34 -21.27
C LEU A 110 -19.27 -4.34 -19.82
N ALA A 111 -17.98 -4.60 -19.60
CA ALA A 111 -17.41 -4.46 -18.26
C ALA A 111 -17.44 -2.99 -17.83
N THR A 112 -17.87 -2.75 -16.61
CA THR A 112 -18.01 -1.42 -16.05
C THR A 112 -17.66 -1.40 -14.57
N CYS A 113 -16.91 -0.38 -14.16
CA CYS A 113 -16.64 -0.19 -12.75
C CYS A 113 -17.92 -0.11 -11.91
N GLY A 114 -18.02 -0.97 -10.91
CA GLY A 114 -19.17 -1.11 -10.02
C GLY A 114 -20.08 -2.29 -10.35
N ASP A 115 -19.76 -3.11 -11.36
CA ASP A 115 -20.48 -4.35 -11.66
C ASP A 115 -20.02 -5.55 -10.80
N GLY A 116 -18.91 -5.39 -10.07
CA GLY A 116 -18.36 -6.40 -9.17
C GLY A 116 -17.49 -7.44 -9.86
N LEU A 117 -17.18 -7.25 -11.14
CA LEU A 117 -16.19 -7.98 -11.91
C LEU A 117 -14.97 -7.07 -12.13
N VAL A 118 -13.78 -7.65 -12.30
CA VAL A 118 -12.55 -6.86 -12.46
C VAL A 118 -12.10 -6.95 -13.91
N TRP A 119 -12.22 -5.85 -14.65
CA TRP A 119 -11.68 -5.77 -16.00
C TRP A 119 -10.14 -5.72 -15.97
N GLU A 120 -9.51 -6.85 -16.28
CA GLU A 120 -8.06 -7.00 -16.20
C GLU A 120 -7.33 -6.00 -17.11
N GLY A 121 -6.34 -5.31 -16.53
CA GLY A 121 -5.53 -4.32 -17.22
C GLY A 121 -6.18 -2.93 -17.35
N VAL A 122 -7.46 -2.78 -17.00
CA VAL A 122 -8.16 -1.48 -16.94
C VAL A 122 -8.45 -1.09 -15.49
N GLU A 123 -8.99 -2.02 -14.71
CA GLU A 123 -9.38 -1.84 -13.32
C GLU A 123 -8.35 -2.51 -12.40
N GLN A 124 -8.17 -1.94 -11.20
CA GLN A 124 -7.29 -2.55 -10.20
C GLN A 124 -8.05 -3.57 -9.33
N PHE A 125 -9.30 -3.27 -9.03
CA PHE A 125 -10.24 -4.09 -8.27
C PHE A 125 -11.63 -3.46 -8.41
N ASP A 126 -12.68 -4.24 -8.15
CA ASP A 126 -14.06 -3.75 -8.13
C ASP A 126 -14.79 -4.37 -6.93
N MET A 127 -15.36 -3.54 -6.07
CA MET A 127 -16.18 -3.98 -4.94
C MET A 127 -17.68 -3.87 -5.24
N GLY A 128 -18.04 -3.63 -6.50
CA GLY A 128 -19.40 -3.45 -6.98
C GLY A 128 -20.09 -2.29 -6.26
N ALA A 129 -21.23 -2.57 -5.65
CA ALA A 129 -21.94 -1.60 -4.81
C ALA A 129 -21.15 -1.12 -3.58
N GLY A 130 -20.05 -1.80 -3.22
CA GLY A 130 -19.13 -1.39 -2.16
C GLY A 130 -18.08 -0.35 -2.58
N ASN A 131 -18.06 0.07 -3.85
CA ASN A 131 -17.16 1.13 -4.29
C ASN A 131 -17.46 2.44 -3.55
N SER A 132 -16.40 3.14 -3.14
CA SER A 132 -16.47 4.40 -2.41
C SER A 132 -15.19 5.21 -2.58
N ASP A 133 -15.32 6.53 -2.46
CA ASP A 133 -14.19 7.46 -2.38
C ASP A 133 -13.58 7.55 -0.97
N GLU A 134 -13.96 6.64 -0.07
CA GLU A 134 -13.42 6.58 1.29
C GLU A 134 -11.95 6.16 1.28
N TYR A 135 -11.26 6.43 2.38
CA TYR A 135 -9.86 6.10 2.55
C TYR A 135 -9.61 4.59 2.39
N GLY A 136 -8.75 4.20 1.46
CA GLY A 136 -8.52 2.79 1.08
C GLY A 136 -9.64 2.16 0.25
N GLY A 137 -10.62 2.95 -0.21
CA GLY A 137 -11.75 2.50 -1.00
C GLY A 137 -11.43 2.28 -2.49
N CYS A 138 -12.39 1.65 -3.17
CA CYS A 138 -12.43 1.54 -4.64
C CYS A 138 -13.18 2.74 -5.21
N ARG A 139 -12.54 3.60 -6.00
CA ARG A 139 -13.24 4.75 -6.57
C ARG A 139 -14.41 4.32 -7.47
N PRO A 140 -15.64 4.84 -7.27
CA PRO A 140 -16.81 4.40 -8.03
C PRO A 140 -16.78 4.70 -9.53
N ASP A 141 -15.90 5.60 -9.98
CA ASP A 141 -15.84 6.06 -11.37
C ASP A 141 -14.75 5.36 -12.20
N THR A 142 -13.72 4.85 -11.53
CA THR A 142 -12.47 4.39 -12.17
C THR A 142 -12.04 3.01 -11.72
N CYS A 143 -12.54 2.50 -10.60
CA CYS A 143 -12.13 1.21 -10.01
C CYS A 143 -10.62 1.12 -9.76
N HIS A 144 -10.08 2.27 -9.38
CA HIS A 144 -8.71 2.44 -8.89
C HIS A 144 -8.79 2.80 -7.42
N TRP A 145 -7.66 2.62 -6.71
CA TRP A 145 -7.58 3.01 -5.31
C TRP A 145 -7.96 4.50 -5.12
N ALA A 146 -8.79 4.75 -4.13
CA ALA A 146 -8.93 6.07 -3.52
C ALA A 146 -7.64 6.45 -2.76
N ALA A 147 -7.66 7.59 -2.07
CA ALA A 147 -6.56 7.98 -1.18
C ALA A 147 -6.30 6.85 -0.19
N ARG A 148 -5.04 6.42 -0.02
CA ARG A 148 -4.72 5.27 0.82
C ARG A 148 -3.28 5.31 1.30
N CYS A 149 -3.05 4.49 2.31
CA CYS A 149 -1.73 4.10 2.78
C CYS A 149 -0.78 3.70 1.66
N GLY A 150 0.35 4.40 1.56
CA GLY A 150 1.43 4.02 0.67
C GLY A 150 1.22 4.52 -0.76
N ASP A 151 0.30 5.46 -0.99
CA ASP A 151 0.19 6.13 -2.29
C ASP A 151 1.18 7.30 -2.45
N GLY A 152 1.95 7.60 -1.39
CA GLY A 152 2.97 8.63 -1.35
C GLY A 152 2.40 10.03 -1.13
N VAL A 153 1.11 10.14 -0.79
CA VAL A 153 0.42 11.39 -0.53
C VAL A 153 -0.17 11.35 0.87
N VAL A 154 0.33 12.22 1.74
CA VAL A 154 -0.18 12.33 3.11
C VAL A 154 -1.63 12.83 3.12
N ASP A 155 -2.55 12.02 3.62
CA ASP A 155 -3.89 12.44 4.03
C ASP A 155 -3.90 12.77 5.55
N PRO A 156 -3.94 14.06 5.95
CA PRO A 156 -3.84 14.44 7.36
C PRO A 156 -5.00 13.94 8.25
N ALA A 157 -6.11 13.51 7.67
CA ALA A 157 -7.24 12.96 8.43
C ALA A 157 -7.01 11.50 8.82
N HIS A 158 -6.15 10.79 8.08
CA HIS A 158 -5.94 9.35 8.23
C HIS A 158 -4.49 9.00 8.60
N GLU A 159 -3.53 9.85 8.24
CA GLU A 159 -2.10 9.58 8.30
C GLU A 159 -1.28 10.77 8.78
N LEU A 160 -0.13 10.48 9.40
CA LEU A 160 0.84 11.50 9.76
C LEU A 160 1.94 11.64 8.72
N CYS A 161 2.21 10.56 7.98
CA CYS A 161 3.23 10.53 6.95
C CYS A 161 2.95 9.41 5.95
N ASP A 162 3.40 9.61 4.71
CA ASP A 162 3.32 8.60 3.66
C ASP A 162 4.55 8.72 2.77
N ARG A 163 5.45 7.75 2.88
CA ARG A 163 6.63 7.61 2.02
C ARG A 163 6.42 6.52 0.96
N GLY A 164 5.18 6.15 0.66
CA GLY A 164 4.84 5.14 -0.33
C GLY A 164 5.43 3.78 0.05
N ASP A 165 6.10 3.15 -0.91
CA ASP A 165 6.79 1.87 -0.73
C ASP A 165 7.89 1.89 0.35
N GLN A 166 8.31 3.06 0.83
CA GLN A 166 9.31 3.18 1.90
C GLN A 166 8.71 3.14 3.32
N ASN A 167 7.40 3.05 3.46
CA ASN A 167 6.76 2.88 4.77
C ASN A 167 7.25 1.59 5.43
N GLY A 168 7.64 1.66 6.70
CA GLY A 168 8.23 0.53 7.43
C GLY A 168 9.71 0.24 7.14
N SER A 169 10.34 0.95 6.20
CA SER A 169 11.76 0.74 5.86
C SER A 169 12.73 1.18 6.97
N GLY A 170 12.27 2.04 7.89
CA GLY A 170 13.12 2.67 8.90
C GLY A 170 14.09 3.71 8.33
N ILE A 171 14.01 4.03 7.04
CA ILE A 171 14.83 5.04 6.39
C ILE A 171 14.36 6.43 6.82
N SER A 172 15.24 7.17 7.49
CA SER A 172 15.09 8.59 7.79
C SER A 172 16.16 9.39 7.08
N ASP A 173 15.82 10.62 6.69
CA ASP A 173 16.76 11.65 6.27
C ASP A 173 16.81 12.75 7.35
N ASP A 174 17.72 13.71 7.20
CA ASP A 174 17.91 14.79 8.19
C ASP A 174 16.68 15.70 8.33
N GLU A 175 15.70 15.61 7.42
CA GLU A 175 14.53 16.48 7.36
C GLU A 175 13.26 15.78 7.86
N PHE A 176 13.18 14.45 7.76
CA PHE A 176 11.97 13.70 8.04
C PHE A 176 12.22 12.36 8.74
N ALA A 177 11.47 12.13 9.82
CA ALA A 177 11.42 10.85 10.51
C ALA A 177 10.95 9.70 9.58
N PRO A 178 11.34 8.44 9.87
CA PRO A 178 10.88 7.30 9.09
C PRO A 178 9.39 7.06 9.34
N CYS A 179 8.65 6.68 8.30
CA CYS A 179 7.28 6.19 8.44
C CYS A 179 7.26 4.72 8.82
N ASP A 180 6.35 4.34 9.71
CA ASP A 180 6.03 2.94 10.00
C ASP A 180 5.03 2.37 8.98
N LEU A 181 4.75 1.07 9.10
CA LEU A 181 3.78 0.38 8.24
C LEU A 181 2.33 0.83 8.49
N HIS A 182 2.08 1.63 9.53
CA HIS A 182 0.79 2.20 9.88
C HIS A 182 0.75 3.71 9.64
N HIS A 183 1.70 4.26 8.86
CA HIS A 183 1.67 5.66 8.38
C HIS A 183 1.73 6.67 9.54
N GLY A 184 2.27 6.20 10.66
CA GLY A 184 2.76 6.99 11.77
C GLY A 184 4.27 7.16 11.65
N TYR A 185 4.79 8.26 12.20
CA TYR A 185 6.23 8.38 12.35
C TYR A 185 6.75 7.36 13.37
N TYR A 186 7.86 6.70 13.05
CA TYR A 186 8.68 6.00 14.04
C TYR A 186 9.25 7.01 15.04
N GLY A 187 8.51 7.24 16.13
CA GLY A 187 8.93 8.13 17.21
C GLY A 187 9.57 7.35 18.36
N ARG A 188 10.74 7.80 18.83
CA ARG A 188 11.17 7.55 20.20
C ARG A 188 10.71 8.74 21.04
N LEU A 189 10.03 8.48 22.15
CA LEU A 189 9.70 9.54 23.10
C LEU A 189 10.97 9.92 23.88
N LEU A 190 11.50 11.12 23.65
CA LEU A 190 12.58 11.68 24.46
C LEU A 190 11.96 12.49 25.60
N PHE A 191 12.13 12.00 26.83
CA PHE A 191 11.82 12.78 28.03
C PHE A 191 13.06 13.58 28.42
N ILE A 192 13.05 14.87 28.11
CA ILE A 192 14.10 15.80 28.55
C ILE A 192 13.64 16.43 29.86
N THR A 193 14.37 16.15 30.93
CA THR A 193 14.18 16.82 32.22
C THR A 193 14.61 18.29 32.12
N THR A 194 13.91 19.17 32.82
CA THR A 194 14.34 20.57 33.00
C THR A 194 15.38 20.70 34.11
N GLN A 195 15.70 19.62 34.82
CA GLN A 195 16.73 19.61 35.85
C GLN A 195 18.10 19.44 35.21
N ALA A 196 19.02 20.34 35.54
CA ALA A 196 20.41 20.17 35.17
C ALA A 196 21.02 19.08 36.05
N TYR A 197 21.62 18.08 35.41
CA TYR A 197 22.43 17.08 36.08
C TYR A 197 23.90 17.35 35.76
N ASP A 198 24.77 17.23 36.75
CA ASP A 198 26.23 17.43 36.66
C ASP A 198 26.96 16.27 35.97
N GLY A 199 26.24 15.19 35.65
CA GLY A 199 26.76 14.01 34.97
C GLY A 199 27.08 12.85 35.92
N GLU A 200 26.97 13.02 37.24
CA GLU A 200 27.17 11.94 38.22
C GLU A 200 25.90 11.09 38.43
N LEU A 201 25.29 10.65 37.33
CA LEU A 201 24.07 9.83 37.38
C LEU A 201 24.33 8.34 37.60
N GLY A 202 25.54 7.93 37.97
CA GLY A 202 25.85 6.50 38.17
C GLY A 202 25.74 5.65 36.89
N GLY A 203 25.98 6.25 35.72
CA GLY A 203 25.88 5.59 34.41
C GLY A 203 24.44 5.49 33.88
N VAL A 204 24.22 4.66 32.86
CA VAL A 204 22.92 4.53 32.18
C VAL A 204 21.79 4.09 33.13
N SER A 205 22.11 3.21 34.09
CA SER A 205 21.11 2.70 35.04
C SER A 205 20.62 3.76 36.02
N GLY A 206 21.50 4.65 36.50
CA GLY A 206 21.06 5.71 37.40
C GLY A 206 20.46 6.90 36.64
N ALA A 207 20.82 7.12 35.38
CA ALA A 207 20.11 8.05 34.51
C ALA A 207 18.64 7.62 34.30
N ASP A 208 18.36 6.33 34.07
CA ASP A 208 17.00 5.80 33.93
C ASP A 208 16.14 5.95 35.20
N LEU A 209 16.76 5.75 36.37
CA LEU A 209 16.12 6.00 37.67
C LEU A 209 15.84 7.50 37.93
N SER A 210 16.60 8.41 37.30
CA SER A 210 16.42 9.86 37.48
C SER A 210 15.25 10.44 36.68
N VAL A 211 14.79 9.72 35.65
CA VAL A 211 13.71 10.14 34.75
C VAL A 211 12.42 9.35 34.91
N THR A 212 12.40 8.34 35.79
CA THR A 212 11.19 7.57 36.07
C THR A 212 10.20 8.44 36.86
N PRO A 213 9.01 8.75 36.31
CA PRO A 213 8.01 9.51 37.05
C PRO A 213 7.61 8.74 38.31
N PRO A 214 7.35 9.42 39.44
CA PRO A 214 6.82 8.75 40.62
C PRO A 214 5.54 8.00 40.23
N PRO A 215 5.26 6.83 40.84
CA PRO A 215 4.05 6.08 40.53
C PRO A 215 2.83 7.00 40.64
N PRO A 216 1.82 6.84 39.76
CA PRO A 216 0.64 7.69 39.80
C PRO A 216 0.09 7.68 41.22
N ARG A 217 -0.02 8.88 41.83
CA ARG A 217 -0.63 9.01 43.14
C ARG A 217 -1.98 8.29 43.08
N PRO A 218 -2.30 7.39 44.02
CA PRO A 218 -3.60 6.74 44.03
C PRO A 218 -4.64 7.85 43.97
N ALA A 219 -5.54 7.77 42.99
CA ALA A 219 -6.58 8.77 42.80
C ALA A 219 -7.26 8.99 44.14
N SER A 220 -7.07 10.17 44.74
CA SER A 220 -7.76 10.55 45.97
C SER A 220 -9.23 10.65 45.59
N ARG A 221 -9.94 9.55 45.80
CA ARG A 221 -11.35 9.39 45.52
C ARG A 221 -12.14 10.06 46.64
N THR A 222 -11.96 11.37 46.80
CA THR A 222 -12.84 12.22 47.59
C THR A 222 -13.14 13.47 46.78
N ARG A 223 -13.89 13.25 45.70
CA ARG A 223 -14.66 14.33 45.07
C ARG A 223 -15.82 14.61 46.02
N THR A 224 -15.64 15.54 46.94
CA THR A 224 -16.76 16.12 47.70
C THR A 224 -17.79 16.63 46.68
N PRO A 225 -19.08 16.24 46.78
CA PRO A 225 -20.09 16.76 45.88
C PRO A 225 -20.21 18.27 46.11
N ILE A 226 -20.13 19.05 45.03
CA ILE A 226 -20.56 20.43 45.02
C ILE A 226 -22.09 20.39 45.20
N GLU A 227 -22.57 20.66 46.41
CA GLU A 227 -23.99 20.92 46.62
C GLU A 227 -24.38 22.12 45.77
N ARG A 228 -25.24 21.88 44.78
CA ARG A 228 -25.98 22.94 44.10
C ARG A 228 -26.94 23.53 45.13
N GLY A 229 -26.63 24.74 45.58
CA GLY A 229 -27.50 25.53 46.46
C GLY A 229 -28.92 25.58 45.87
N SER A 230 -29.86 24.99 46.61
CA SER A 230 -31.29 25.12 46.35
C SER A 230 -31.71 26.57 46.53
N ALA A 231 -32.44 27.07 45.53
CA ALA A 231 -33.08 28.38 45.55
C ALA A 231 -34.01 28.50 46.77
N MET A 232 -33.68 29.40 47.69
CA MET A 232 -34.63 29.87 48.70
C MET A 232 -35.59 30.84 48.04
N THR A 233 -36.83 30.38 47.84
CA THR A 233 -37.99 31.23 47.62
C THR A 233 -38.25 31.99 48.92
N SER A 234 -37.94 33.29 48.97
CA SER A 234 -38.37 34.17 50.05
C SER A 234 -39.63 34.92 49.60
N SER A 235 -40.77 34.29 49.81
CA SER A 235 -42.06 34.96 50.02
C SER A 235 -42.05 35.57 51.41
N HIS A 236 -42.30 36.87 51.53
CA HIS A 236 -42.86 37.50 52.73
C HIS A 236 -43.77 38.69 52.31
N PRO A 237 -44.81 38.98 53.12
CA PRO A 237 -46.06 39.66 52.74
C PRO A 237 -45.97 41.18 52.59
#